data_AF-A0A511ZAE5-F1
#
_entry.id   AF-A0A511ZAE5-F1
#
_cell.length_a   1.000
_cell.length_b   1.000
_cell.length_c   1.000
_cell.angle_alpha   90.00
_cell.angle_beta   90.00
_cell.angle_gamma   90.00
#
_symmetry.space_group_name_H-M   'P 1'
#
loop_
_entity.id
_entity.type
_entity.pdbx_description
1 polymer ?
#
loop_
_entity_poly.entity_id
_entity_poly.type
_entity_poly.pdbx_seq_one_letter_code
_entity_poly.pdbx_strand_id
1 'polypeptide(L)' 'MNKKKPFTSEDRKDAQGRFMDNPENLRTDKESIYDMHEDMQTVDPIPLEDLKMEEHEEKHHHETKNNSSSEEKYK' A
#
# COMPACT_ATOMS: atom_id res chain seq x y z
N MET A 1 26.54 -21.01 5.27
CA MET A 1 25.52 -20.16 4.61
C MET A 1 24.86 -19.33 5.70
N ASN A 2 25.14 -18.03 5.77
CA ASN A 2 24.51 -17.14 6.74
C ASN A 2 23.09 -16.85 6.26
N LYS A 3 22.08 -17.37 6.98
CA LYS A 3 20.68 -17.07 6.69
C LYS A 3 20.45 -15.59 7.01
N LYS A 4 20.38 -14.74 5.99
CA LYS A 4 19.88 -13.37 6.18
C LYS A 4 18.41 -13.46 6.57
N LYS A 5 18.03 -12.74 7.63
CA LYS A 5 16.63 -12.66 8.06
C LYS A 5 15.82 -11.94 6.97
N PRO A 6 14.58 -12.36 6.68
CA PRO A 6 13.71 -11.62 5.78
C PRO A 6 13.32 -10.30 6.44
N PHE A 7 13.33 -9.22 5.66
CA PHE A 7 12.85 -7.91 6.11
C PHE A 7 11.33 -7.98 6.29
N THR A 8 10.84 -7.71 7.50
CA THR A 8 9.40 -7.68 7.80
C THR A 8 8.90 -6.25 7.86
N SER A 9 7.57 -6.09 7.85
CA SER A 9 6.94 -4.78 7.97
C SER A 9 7.31 -4.07 9.27
N GLU A 10 7.72 -4.79 10.32
CA GLU A 10 8.16 -4.27 11.63
C GLU A 10 9.55 -3.62 11.59
N ASP A 11 10.39 -4.01 10.64
CA ASP A 11 11.74 -3.42 10.46
C ASP A 11 11.70 -2.08 9.71
N ARG A 12 10.54 -1.68 9.17
CA ARG A 12 10.33 -0.39 8.50
C ARG A 12 10.27 0.74 9.52
N LYS A 13 10.95 1.85 9.23
CA LYS A 13 10.93 3.06 10.04
C LYS A 13 9.56 3.73 9.98
N ASP A 14 9.26 4.49 11.02
CA ASP A 14 8.04 5.32 11.08
C ASP A 14 8.18 6.55 10.17
N ALA A 15 7.12 6.89 9.45
CA ALA A 15 7.07 8.04 8.58
C ALA A 15 7.01 9.34 9.40
N GLN A 16 7.65 10.41 8.91
CA GLN A 16 7.62 11.73 9.54
C GLN A 16 6.44 12.62 9.08
N GLY A 17 5.46 12.06 8.36
CA GLY A 17 4.32 12.76 7.75
C GLY A 17 2.97 12.41 8.35
N ARG A 18 1.88 12.94 7.76
CA ARG A 18 0.52 12.50 8.12
C ARG A 18 0.27 11.10 7.57
N PHE A 19 -0.52 10.32 8.29
CA PHE A 19 -1.05 9.05 7.81
C PHE A 19 -1.78 9.31 6.48
N MET A 20 -1.45 8.53 5.44
CA MET A 20 -1.95 8.61 4.04
C MET A 20 -1.17 9.51 3.06
N ASP A 21 -0.17 10.29 3.49
CA ASP A 21 0.61 11.13 2.55
C ASP A 21 1.71 10.32 1.84
N ASN A 22 1.42 9.08 1.44
CA ASN A 22 2.34 8.17 0.77
C ASN A 22 1.87 7.83 -0.65
N PRO A 23 2.80 7.70 -1.62
CA PRO A 23 2.45 7.51 -3.02
C PRO A 23 1.67 6.21 -3.31
N GLU A 24 1.79 5.18 -2.47
CA GLU A 24 1.00 3.94 -2.53
C GLU A 24 -0.42 4.04 -1.93
N ASN A 25 -0.79 5.19 -1.37
CA ASN A 25 -2.07 5.48 -0.71
C ASN A 25 -2.45 4.44 0.38
N LEU A 26 -1.46 3.95 1.13
CA LEU A 26 -1.69 3.00 2.23
C LEU A 26 -1.94 3.74 3.54
N ARG A 27 -2.95 3.28 4.31
CA ARG A 27 -3.16 3.76 5.69
C ARG A 27 -2.07 3.19 6.61
N THR A 28 -0.89 3.80 6.60
CA THR A 28 0.26 3.33 7.37
C THR A 28 1.02 4.46 8.04
N ASP A 29 1.63 4.14 9.17
CA ASP A 29 2.43 5.03 10.01
C ASP A 29 3.92 4.97 9.63
N LYS A 30 4.26 4.16 8.62
CA LYS A 30 5.63 3.77 8.24
C LYS A 30 6.06 4.46 6.95
N GLU A 31 7.38 4.59 6.77
CA GLU A 31 7.97 5.15 5.54
C GLU A 31 7.45 4.43 4.29
N SER A 32 7.29 5.20 3.21
CA SER A 32 6.83 4.68 1.92
C SER A 32 7.80 3.64 1.39
N ILE A 33 7.24 2.61 0.75
CA ILE A 33 8.04 1.55 0.11
C ILE A 33 8.97 2.14 -0.96
N TYR A 34 8.51 3.19 -1.66
CA TYR A 34 9.25 3.83 -2.73
C TYR A 34 10.43 4.68 -2.23
N ASP A 35 10.36 5.17 -0.98
CA ASP A 35 11.44 5.96 -0.37
C ASP A 35 12.56 5.08 0.21
N MET A 36 12.29 3.79 0.48
CA MET A 36 13.28 2.88 1.04
C MET A 36 14.38 2.47 0.04
N HIS A 37 14.08 2.51 -1.26
CA HIS A 37 14.96 2.00 -2.32
C HIS A 37 15.10 3.02 -3.46
N GLU A 38 16.34 3.36 -3.82
CA GLU A 38 16.64 4.39 -4.84
C GLU A 38 16.10 4.04 -6.23
N ASP A 39 16.05 2.75 -6.57
CA ASP A 39 15.51 2.28 -7.85
C ASP A 39 14.00 2.51 -7.95
N MET A 40 13.27 2.35 -6.84
CA MET A 40 11.82 2.53 -6.78
C MET A 40 11.38 4.00 -6.87
N GLN A 41 12.24 4.96 -6.52
CA GLN A 41 11.91 6.40 -6.60
C GLN A 41 11.61 6.90 -8.02
N THR A 42 12.08 6.18 -9.04
CA THR A 42 11.88 6.53 -10.46
C THR A 42 10.68 5.84 -11.09
N VAL A 43 10.06 4.91 -10.36
CA VAL A 43 8.94 4.11 -10.87
C VAL A 43 7.64 4.78 -10.49
N ASP A 44 6.67 4.74 -11.40
CA ASP A 44 5.33 5.22 -11.11
C ASP A 44 4.74 4.43 -9.93
N PRO A 45 4.16 5.13 -8.94
CA PRO A 45 3.60 4.47 -7.79
C PRO A 45 2.27 3.77 -8.12
N ILE A 46 2.04 2.67 -7.41
CA ILE A 46 0.85 1.84 -7.57
C ILE A 46 -0.03 2.00 -6.32
N PRO A 47 -1.32 2.35 -6.46
CA PRO A 47 -2.24 2.47 -5.33
C PRO A 47 -2.60 1.07 -4.80
N LEU A 48 -2.00 0.69 -3.67
CA LEU A 48 -2.11 -0.67 -3.15
C LEU A 48 -3.43 -0.95 -2.42
N GLU A 49 -4.01 0.04 -1.72
CA GLU A 49 -5.33 -0.15 -1.11
C GLU A 49 -6.41 -0.36 -2.17
N ASP A 50 -6.27 0.30 -3.33
CA ASP A 50 -7.23 0.15 -4.41
C ASP A 50 -7.20 -1.26 -4.98
N LEU A 51 -6.01 -1.75 -5.30
CA LEU A 51 -5.82 -3.11 -5.81
C LEU A 51 -6.30 -4.17 -4.81
N LYS A 52 -6.06 -3.95 -3.51
CA LYS A 52 -6.50 -4.89 -2.47
C LYS A 52 -8.02 -4.92 -2.34
N MET A 53 -8.66 -3.75 -2.43
CA MET A 53 -10.12 -3.66 -2.43
C MET A 53 -10.71 -4.36 -3.66
N GLU A 54 -10.14 -4.15 -4.84
CA GLU A 54 -10.55 -4.84 -6.05
C GLU A 54 -10.37 -6.35 -5.92
N GLU A 55 -9.21 -6.83 -5.44
CA GLU A 55 -8.97 -8.26 -5.23
C GLU A 55 -9.98 -8.87 -4.26
N HIS A 56 -10.37 -8.14 -3.21
CA HIS A 56 -11.40 -8.56 -2.27
C HIS A 56 -12.78 -8.63 -2.95
N GLU A 57 -13.17 -7.62 -3.72
CA GLU A 57 -14.44 -7.64 -4.47
C GLU A 57 -14.47 -8.75 -5.54
N GLU A 58 -13.34 -9.01 -6.21
CA GLU A 58 -13.19 -10.08 -7.20
C GLU A 58 -13.32 -11.48 -6.57
N LYS A 59 -12.84 -11.68 -5.33
CA LYS A 59 -13.10 -12.90 -4.55
C LYS A 59 -14.60 -13.12 -4.33
N HIS A 60 -15.37 -12.04 -4.27
CA HIS A 60 -16.82 -12.02 -4.12
C HIS A 60 -17.52 -11.68 -5.45
N HIS A 61 -17.14 -12.36 -6.53
CA HIS A 61 -17.55 -12.08 -7.93
C HIS A 61 -19.07 -12.02 -8.21
N HIS A 62 -19.91 -12.49 -7.28
CA HIS A 62 -21.38 -12.46 -7.39
C HIS A 62 -22.04 -11.37 -6.54
N GLU A 63 -21.28 -10.68 -5.71
CA GLU A 63 -21.75 -9.56 -4.91
C GLU A 63 -21.64 -8.25 -5.68
N THR A 64 -22.49 -7.29 -5.34
CA THR A 64 -22.42 -5.95 -5.96
C THR A 64 -21.18 -5.24 -5.42
N LYS A 65 -20.37 -4.65 -6.31
CA LYS A 65 -19.19 -3.84 -5.97
C LYS A 65 -19.63 -2.56 -5.27
N ASN A 66 -19.86 -2.65 -3.97
CA ASN A 66 -20.38 -1.54 -3.16
C ASN A 66 -19.27 -0.59 -2.72
N ASN A 67 -18.01 -1.07 -2.65
CA ASN A 67 -16.89 -0.26 -2.19
C ASN A 67 -16.15 0.46 -3.32
N SER A 68 -16.28 -0.02 -4.56
CA SER A 68 -15.73 0.64 -5.76
C SER A 68 -16.21 2.08 -5.97
N SER A 69 -17.43 2.43 -5.52
CA SER A 69 -17.97 3.81 -5.59
C SER A 69 -18.03 4.54 -4.25
N SER A 70 -17.35 4.04 -3.22
CA SER A 70 -17.32 4.68 -1.91
C SER A 70 -16.50 5.97 -1.95
N GLU A 71 -16.91 6.97 -1.17
CA GLU A 71 -16.22 8.26 -1.03
C GLU A 71 -14.78 8.10 -0.53
N GLU A 72 -14.49 6.98 0.14
CA GLU A 72 -13.15 6.58 0.60
C GLU A 72 -12.16 6.32 -0.56
N LYS A 73 -12.63 5.98 -1.76
CA LYS A 73 -11.80 5.82 -2.97
C LYS A 73 -11.35 7.15 -3.57
N TYR A 74 -12.10 8.22 -3.31
CA TYR A 74 -11.92 9.53 -3.95
C TYR A 74 -11.38 10.60 -2.97
N LYS A 75 -11.04 10.20 -1.75
CA LYS A 75 -10.41 11.03 -0.73
C LYS A 75 -8.96 10.64 -0.55
#